data_AF-A0A1F8S0R0-F1
#
_entry.id   AF-A0A1F8S0R0-F1
#
_cell.length_a   1.000
_cell.length_b   1.000
_cell.length_c   1.000
_cell.angle_alpha   90.00
_cell.angle_beta   90.00
_cell.angle_gamma   90.00
#
_symmetry.space_group_name_H-M   'P 1'
#
loop_
_entity.id
_entity.type
_entity.pdbx_description
1 polymer ?
#
loop_
_entity_poly.entity_id
_entity_poly.type
_entity_poly.pdbx_seq_one_letter_code
_entity_poly.pdbx_strand_id
1 'polypeptide(L)'
;MTQRPQRIVLTGFSGTGKSLVAPIVAQRLGWECVDTDSLAEQAAGRPIADIFAHEGEARFRELEVDAVRQACARERAVVAVGGGATLRPDSRRLLADGGFVVCLEARPETVLQRLR
;
A
#
# COMPACT_ATOMS: atom_id res chain seq x y z
N MET A 1 -15.17 -22.16 10.67
CA MET A 1 -15.82 -20.93 10.20
C MET A 1 -14.73 -20.01 9.69
N THR A 2 -14.59 -19.83 8.38
CA THR A 2 -13.63 -18.86 7.82
C THR A 2 -14.22 -17.46 8.05
N GLN A 3 -13.65 -16.70 8.99
CA GLN A 3 -14.03 -15.30 9.17
C GLN A 3 -13.79 -14.54 7.86
N ARG A 4 -14.75 -13.70 7.47
CA ARG A 4 -14.56 -12.81 6.33
C ARG A 4 -13.44 -11.81 6.67
N PRO A 5 -12.50 -11.57 5.74
CA PRO A 5 -11.43 -10.61 5.96
C PRO A 5 -12.03 -9.22 6.20
N GLN A 6 -11.44 -8.45 7.12
CA GLN A 6 -11.86 -7.08 7.40
C GLN A 6 -11.15 -6.07 6.48
N ARG A 7 -10.12 -6.51 5.75
CA ARG A 7 -9.36 -5.71 4.79
C ARG A 7 -9.03 -6.51 3.55
N ILE A 8 -8.96 -5.82 2.41
CA ILE A 8 -8.29 -6.32 1.21
C ILE A 8 -7.00 -5.54 1.05
N VAL A 9 -5.87 -6.22 1.01
CA VAL A 9 -4.56 -5.58 0.88
C VAL A 9 -4.03 -5.85 -0.52
N LEU A 10 -3.84 -4.79 -1.32
CA LEU A 10 -3.25 -4.87 -2.65
C LEU A 10 -1.75 -4.59 -2.57
N THR A 11 -0.95 -5.61 -2.88
CA THR A 11 0.51 -5.55 -2.96
C THR A 11 0.98 -5.67 -4.41
N GLY A 12 2.29 -5.57 -4.63
CA GLY A 12 2.92 -5.68 -5.96
C GLY A 12 3.79 -4.47 -6.32
N PHE A 13 4.59 -4.61 -7.36
CA PHE A 13 5.54 -3.58 -7.78
C PHE A 13 4.88 -2.27 -8.23
N SER A 14 5.62 -1.15 -8.24
CA SER A 14 5.10 0.11 -8.79
C SER A 14 4.65 -0.08 -10.25
N GLY A 15 3.57 0.57 -10.67
CA GLY A 15 3.03 0.41 -12.03
C GLY A 15 2.19 -0.87 -12.26
N THR A 16 2.00 -1.75 -11.28
CA THR A 16 1.09 -2.91 -11.42
C THR A 16 -0.39 -2.53 -11.42
N GLY A 17 -0.74 -1.32 -10.96
CA GLY A 17 -2.10 -0.77 -11.02
C GLY A 17 -2.82 -0.68 -9.68
N LYS A 18 -2.13 -0.86 -8.55
CA LYS A 18 -2.72 -0.82 -7.19
C LYS A 18 -3.60 0.41 -6.94
N SER A 19 -3.08 1.62 -7.18
CA SER A 19 -3.82 2.87 -6.95
C SER A 19 -5.01 3.07 -7.89
N LEU A 20 -5.10 2.31 -9.01
CA LEU A 20 -6.27 2.28 -9.88
C LEU A 20 -7.29 1.23 -9.42
N VAL A 21 -6.83 0.03 -9.04
CA VAL A 21 -7.70 -1.09 -8.65
C VAL A 21 -8.32 -0.87 -7.27
N ALA A 22 -7.58 -0.31 -6.31
CA ALA A 22 -8.04 -0.08 -4.94
C ALA A 22 -9.38 0.68 -4.86
N PRO A 23 -9.55 1.87 -5.48
CA PRO A 23 -10.81 2.62 -5.39
C PRO A 23 -11.97 1.88 -6.07
N ILE A 24 -11.73 1.14 -7.15
CA ILE A 24 -12.77 0.36 -7.85
C ILE A 24 -13.29 -0.76 -6.93
N VAL A 25 -12.38 -1.49 -6.27
CA VAL A 25 -12.75 -2.56 -5.34
C VAL A 25 -13.45 -1.98 -4.11
N ALA A 26 -12.92 -0.90 -3.55
CA ALA A 26 -13.50 -0.21 -2.39
C ALA A 26 -14.94 0.23 -2.68
N GLN A 27 -15.17 0.88 -3.83
CA GLN A 27 -16.49 1.31 -4.27
C GLN A 27 -17.47 0.14 -4.40
N ARG A 28 -17.05 -0.97 -5.01
CA ARG A 28 -17.90 -2.17 -5.19
C ARG A 28 -18.28 -2.84 -3.87
N LEU A 29 -17.43 -2.72 -2.85
CA LEU A 29 -17.67 -3.30 -1.53
C LEU A 29 -18.36 -2.32 -0.56
N GLY A 30 -18.45 -1.04 -0.91
CA GLY A 30 -18.86 0.02 0.02
C GLY A 30 -17.85 0.22 1.16
N TRP A 31 -16.56 0.04 0.86
CA TRP A 31 -15.45 0.08 1.81
C TRP A 31 -14.62 1.35 1.60
N GLU A 32 -13.78 1.69 2.57
CA GLU A 32 -12.81 2.78 2.41
C GLU A 32 -11.66 2.36 1.48
N CYS A 33 -11.10 3.31 0.74
CA CYS A 33 -9.85 3.13 0.00
C CYS A 33 -8.73 3.84 0.73
N VAL A 34 -7.63 3.14 1.01
CA VAL A 34 -6.46 3.69 1.71
C VAL A 34 -5.22 3.40 0.88
N ASP A 35 -4.40 4.43 0.62
CA ASP A 35 -3.10 4.31 -0.04
C ASP A 35 -2.00 4.67 0.96
N THR A 36 -1.09 3.74 1.24
CA THR A 36 -0.02 3.96 2.24
C THR A 36 0.99 5.01 1.78
N ASP A 37 1.21 5.17 0.48
CA ASP A 37 2.12 6.19 -0.04
C ASP A 37 1.54 7.58 0.25
N SER A 38 0.22 7.75 0.02
CA SER A 38 -0.48 8.98 0.39
C SER A 38 -0.47 9.26 1.90
N LEU A 39 -0.60 8.24 2.74
CA LEU A 39 -0.48 8.40 4.20
C LEU A 39 0.93 8.84 4.61
N ALA A 40 1.97 8.28 3.98
CA ALA A 40 3.35 8.68 4.24
C ALA A 40 3.62 10.14 3.83
N GLU A 41 3.13 10.57 2.66
CA GLU A 41 3.22 11.96 2.20
C GLU A 41 2.48 12.94 3.12
N GLN A 42 1.27 12.57 3.55
CA GLN A 42 0.48 13.37 4.49
C GLN A 42 1.19 13.53 5.84
N ALA A 43 1.79 12.45 6.35
CA ALA A 43 2.54 12.49 7.60
C ALA A 43 3.83 13.33 7.50
N ALA A 44 4.50 13.29 6.34
CA ALA A 44 5.71 14.07 6.09
C ALA A 44 5.42 15.53 5.71
N GLY A 45 4.20 15.84 5.25
CA GLY A 45 3.83 17.15 4.72
C GLY A 45 4.48 17.47 3.37
N ARG A 46 5.05 16.48 2.68
CA ARG A 46 5.77 16.62 1.40
C ARG A 46 5.76 15.33 0.58
N PRO A 47 6.00 15.41 -0.74
CA PRO A 47 6.07 14.24 -1.61
C PRO A 47 7.14 13.24 -1.20
N ILE A 48 6.92 11.95 -1.48
CA ILE A 48 7.91 10.89 -1.21
C ILE A 48 9.25 11.18 -1.90
N ALA A 49 9.22 11.69 -3.12
CA ALA A 49 10.44 12.07 -3.85
C ALA A 49 11.31 13.05 -3.06
N ASP A 50 10.71 14.02 -2.37
CA ASP A 50 11.45 14.98 -1.55
C ASP A 50 12.01 14.34 -0.28
N ILE A 51 11.28 13.39 0.32
CA ILE A 51 11.78 12.61 1.47
C ILE A 51 13.04 11.84 1.06
N PHE A 52 13.00 11.13 -0.07
CA PHE A 52 14.17 10.42 -0.57
C PHE A 52 15.33 11.37 -0.89
N ALA A 53 15.06 12.52 -1.50
CA ALA A 53 16.09 13.47 -1.91
C ALA A 53 16.79 14.15 -0.72
N HIS A 54 16.05 14.46 0.35
CA HIS A 54 16.56 15.27 1.46
C HIS A 54 16.87 14.47 2.74
N GLU A 55 16.15 13.36 2.99
CA GLU A 55 16.28 12.55 4.21
C GLU A 55 16.76 11.12 3.92
N GLY A 56 16.71 10.70 2.67
CA GLY A 56 17.15 9.37 2.23
C GLY A 56 16.11 8.26 2.45
N GLU A 57 16.44 7.09 1.92
CA GLU A 57 15.54 5.93 1.95
C GLU A 57 15.23 5.45 3.36
N ALA A 58 16.21 5.46 4.28
CA ALA A 58 16.02 4.98 5.64
C ALA A 58 14.85 5.69 6.34
N ARG A 59 14.77 7.02 6.19
CA ARG A 59 13.68 7.82 6.74
C ARG A 59 12.34 7.49 6.10
N PHE A 60 12.29 7.34 4.78
CA PHE A 60 11.08 6.91 4.09
C PHE A 60 10.60 5.54 4.59
N ARG A 61 11.51 4.58 4.83
CA ARG A 61 11.17 3.24 5.33
C ARG A 61 10.61 3.25 6.75
N GLU A 62 10.90 4.25 7.57
CA GLU A 62 10.24 4.46 8.86
C GLU A 62 8.80 4.92 8.66
N LEU A 63 8.60 5.95 7.85
CA LEU A 63 7.28 6.50 7.52
C LEU A 63 6.38 5.47 6.83
N GLU A 64 6.94 4.62 5.95
CA GLU A 64 6.22 3.54 5.28
C GLU A 64 5.65 2.53 6.28
N VAL A 65 6.39 2.19 7.34
CA VAL A 65 5.88 1.29 8.39
C VAL A 65 4.76 1.92 9.19
N ASP A 66 4.90 3.20 9.54
CA ASP A 66 3.86 3.90 10.29
C ASP A 66 2.59 4.09 9.45
N ALA A 67 2.73 4.36 8.15
CA ALA A 67 1.62 4.38 7.20
C ALA A 67 0.92 3.01 7.11
N VAL A 68 1.69 1.91 7.04
CA VAL A 68 1.12 0.55 7.08
C VAL A 68 0.37 0.29 8.38
N ARG A 69 0.91 0.69 9.53
CA ARG A 69 0.23 0.56 10.84
C ARG A 69 -1.10 1.32 10.85
N GLN A 70 -1.11 2.56 10.36
CA GLN A 70 -2.32 3.38 10.29
C GLN A 70 -3.36 2.77 9.34
N ALA A 71 -2.95 2.26 8.17
CA ALA A 71 -3.84 1.59 7.24
C ALA A 71 -4.43 0.29 7.84
N CYS A 72 -3.60 -0.51 8.52
CA CYS A 72 -4.02 -1.74 9.21
C CYS A 72 -4.78 -1.49 10.51
N ALA A 73 -4.95 -0.25 10.97
CA ALA A 73 -5.88 0.07 12.05
C ALA A 73 -7.32 0.21 11.56
N ARG A 74 -7.55 0.29 10.23
CA ARG A 74 -8.88 0.43 9.65
C ARG A 74 -9.55 -0.92 9.41
N GLU A 75 -10.87 -0.92 9.52
CA GLU A 75 -11.74 -2.05 9.15
C GLU A 75 -12.57 -1.66 7.93
N ARG A 76 -13.03 -2.66 7.16
CA ARG A 76 -13.76 -2.46 5.90
C ARG A 76 -13.01 -1.51 4.96
N ALA A 77 -11.74 -1.83 4.72
CA ALA A 77 -10.84 -1.03 3.90
C ALA A 77 -10.14 -1.86 2.83
N VAL A 78 -9.96 -1.25 1.66
CA VAL A 78 -9.06 -1.72 0.60
C VAL A 78 -7.78 -0.89 0.70
N VAL A 79 -6.68 -1.55 1.03
CA VAL A 79 -5.38 -0.93 1.30
C VAL A 79 -4.45 -1.19 0.11
N ALA A 80 -4.09 -0.15 -0.63
CA ALA A 80 -2.97 -0.18 -1.56
C ALA A 80 -1.68 0.12 -0.80
N VAL A 81 -0.69 -0.78 -0.88
CA VAL A 81 0.60 -0.56 -0.23
C VAL A 81 1.68 -0.13 -1.21
N GLY A 82 2.64 0.66 -0.74
CA GLY A 82 3.84 1.01 -1.49
C GLY A 82 4.63 -0.23 -1.94
N GLY A 83 5.32 -0.13 -3.07
CA GLY A 83 5.99 -1.29 -3.69
C GLY A 83 7.07 -1.96 -2.82
N GLY A 84 7.63 -1.23 -1.85
CA GLY A 84 8.61 -1.74 -0.89
C GLY A 84 8.02 -2.14 0.46
N ALA A 85 6.74 -1.90 0.72
CA ALA A 85 6.14 -2.07 2.04
C ALA A 85 6.22 -3.51 2.55
N THR A 86 6.25 -4.50 1.65
CA THR A 86 6.36 -5.92 2.03
C THR A 86 7.78 -6.40 2.32
N LEU A 87 8.81 -5.55 2.16
CA LEU A 87 10.20 -5.93 2.41
C LEU A 87 10.48 -6.11 3.92
N ARG A 88 9.81 -5.33 4.78
CA ARG A 88 9.96 -5.43 6.23
C ARG A 88 9.08 -6.56 6.81
N PRO A 89 9.63 -7.46 7.64
CA PRO A 89 8.84 -8.52 8.30
C PRO A 89 7.64 -8.00 9.09
N ASP A 90 7.82 -6.89 9.82
CA ASP A 90 6.76 -6.30 10.64
C ASP A 90 5.57 -5.83 9.80
N SER A 91 5.83 -5.17 8.67
CA SER A 91 4.79 -4.76 7.72
C SER A 91 4.05 -5.97 7.18
N ARG A 92 4.74 -7.05 6.78
CA ARG A 92 4.08 -8.27 6.29
C ARG A 92 3.13 -8.87 7.32
N ARG A 93 3.53 -8.91 8.59
CA ARG A 93 2.68 -9.40 9.67
C ARG A 93 1.42 -8.54 9.83
N LEU A 94 1.56 -7.22 9.85
CA LEU A 94 0.44 -6.29 9.96
C LEU A 94 -0.53 -6.40 8.78
N LEU A 95 -0.02 -6.56 7.56
CA LEU A 95 -0.82 -6.66 6.35
C LEU A 95 -1.59 -7.99 6.25
N ALA A 96 -0.99 -9.08 6.75
CA ALA A 96 -1.62 -10.40 6.77
C ALA A 96 -2.64 -10.55 7.91
N ASP A 97 -2.44 -9.86 9.04
CA ASP A 97 -3.35 -9.95 10.17
C ASP A 97 -4.71 -9.33 9.84
N GLY A 98 -5.77 -10.13 9.86
CA GLY A 98 -7.14 -9.73 9.49
C GLY A 98 -7.34 -9.29 8.02
N GLY A 99 -6.30 -9.40 7.19
CA GLY A 99 -6.28 -8.94 5.80
C GLY A 99 -6.26 -10.08 4.78
N PHE A 100 -7.01 -9.91 3.69
CA PHE A 100 -6.87 -10.74 2.50
C PHE A 100 -5.87 -10.09 1.53
N VAL A 101 -4.68 -10.68 1.44
CA VAL A 101 -3.57 -10.13 0.66
C VAL A 101 -3.65 -10.60 -0.79
N VAL A 102 -3.64 -9.64 -1.72
CA VAL A 102 -3.68 -9.85 -3.17
C VAL A 102 -2.47 -9.18 -3.79
N CYS A 103 -1.59 -9.97 -4.42
CA CYS A 103 -0.48 -9.44 -5.20
C CYS A 103 -0.94 -9.13 -6.62
N LEU A 104 -0.90 -7.86 -7.03
CA LEU A 104 -1.12 -7.47 -8.41
C LEU A 104 0.19 -7.59 -9.19
N GLU A 105 0.16 -8.40 -10.24
CA GLU A 105 1.30 -8.67 -11.09
C GLU A 105 1.10 -8.06 -12.48
N ALA A 106 2.20 -7.64 -13.10
CA ALA A 106 2.25 -7.20 -14.48
C ALA A 106 3.60 -7.62 -15.07
N ARG A 107 3.63 -7.85 -16.38
CA ARG A 107 4.89 -8.13 -17.07
C ARG A 107 5.83 -6.92 -16.96
N PRO A 108 7.17 -7.11 -16.85
CA PRO A 108 8.12 -6.01 -16.78
C PRO A 108 7.97 -4.98 -17.92
N GLU A 109 7.66 -5.42 -19.13
CA GLU A 109 7.45 -4.54 -20.29
C GLU A 109 6.22 -3.65 -20.08
N THR A 110 5.17 -4.18 -19.48
CA THR A 110 3.95 -3.44 -19.13
C THR A 110 4.22 -2.43 -18.02
N VAL A 111 4.99 -2.82 -17.00
CA VAL A 111 5.42 -1.91 -15.92
C VAL A 111 6.23 -0.75 -16.50
N LEU A 112 7.22 -1.06 -17.35
CA LEU A 112 8.07 -0.06 -17.97
C LEU A 112 7.27 0.92 -18.84
N GLN A 113 6.27 0.44 -19.60
CA GLN A 113 5.38 1.31 -20.37
C GLN A 113 4.54 2.26 -19.50
N ARG A 114 4.18 1.85 -18.27
CA ARG A 114 3.35 2.65 -17.36
C ARG A 114 4.13 3.65 -16.51
N LEU A 115 5.42 3.40 -16.29
CA LEU A 115 6.31 4.27 -15.48
C LEU A 115 7.13 5.24 -16.34
N ARG A 116 6.93 5.24 -17.66
CA ARG A 116 7.57 6.16 -18.61
C ARG A 116 6.77 7.44 -18.76
#